data_AF-A0A921DUY9-F1
#
_entry.id   AF-A0A921DUY9-F1
#
_cell.length_a   1.000
_cell.length_b   1.000
_cell.length_c   1.000
_cell.angle_alpha   90.00
_cell.angle_beta   90.00
_cell.angle_gamma   90.00
#
_symmetry.space_group_name_H-M   'P 1'
#
loop_
_entity.id
_entity.type
_entity.pdbx_description
1 polymer ?
#
loop_
_entity_poly.entity_id
_entity_poly.type
_entity_poly.pdbx_seq_one_letter_code
_entity_poly.pdbx_strand_id
1 'polypeptide(L)'
;MTNLHETQLRFNPKIKIKTDDVQLSNNAGLLFYAEFKHAAGLDQIIDQAAAQLSEKRIGPHYSKTSLLNQMLELNIAGYGNDVAADALQRPSHETGPWDD
;
A
#
# COMPACT_ATOMS: atom_id res chain seq x y z
N MET A 1 18.00 21.28 -24.60
CA MET A 1 16.70 21.27 -23.90
C MET A 1 16.23 19.82 -23.86
N THR A 2 16.39 19.16 -22.72
CA THR A 2 15.94 17.78 -22.54
C THR A 2 14.46 17.84 -22.21
N ASN A 3 13.61 17.30 -23.09
CA ASN A 3 12.18 17.23 -22.83
C ASN A 3 11.96 16.27 -21.65
N LEU A 4 11.49 16.81 -20.53
CA LEU A 4 11.11 16.02 -19.37
C LEU A 4 9.91 15.14 -19.76
N HIS A 5 10.06 13.82 -19.75
CA HIS A 5 8.95 12.92 -20.03
C HIS A 5 7.98 12.89 -18.84
N GLU A 6 6.80 13.46 -19.03
CA GLU A 6 5.70 13.38 -18.06
C GLU A 6 4.93 12.07 -18.27
N THR A 7 4.85 11.23 -17.23
CA THR A 7 4.10 9.97 -17.26
C THR A 7 2.89 10.08 -16.34
N GLN A 8 1.72 9.62 -16.80
CA GLN A 8 0.50 9.49 -15.99
C GLN A 8 0.26 8.04 -15.58
N LEU A 9 -0.25 7.86 -14.36
CA LEU A 9 -0.61 6.55 -13.82
C LEU A 9 -2.06 6.22 -14.22
N ARG A 10 -2.32 4.99 -14.64
CA ARG A 10 -3.65 4.50 -15.02
C ARG A 10 -4.55 4.28 -13.80
N PHE A 11 -4.00 3.83 -12.68
CA PHE A 11 -4.80 3.65 -11.45
C PHE A 11 -5.31 4.99 -10.89
N ASN A 12 -4.58 6.08 -11.14
CA ASN A 12 -5.00 7.43 -10.79
C ASN A 12 -4.44 8.46 -11.78
N PRO A 13 -5.20 8.81 -12.83
CA PRO A 13 -4.76 9.73 -13.89
C PRO A 13 -4.50 11.16 -13.41
N LYS A 14 -4.94 11.51 -12.20
CA LYS A 14 -4.67 12.83 -11.61
C LYS A 14 -3.22 12.95 -11.14
N ILE A 15 -2.51 11.83 -10.96
CA ILE A 15 -1.09 11.82 -10.59
C ILE A 15 -0.24 11.91 -11.85
N LYS A 16 0.62 12.91 -11.90
CA LYS A 16 1.60 13.12 -12.97
C LYS A 16 2.99 13.00 -12.39
N ILE A 17 3.79 12.08 -12.95
CA ILE A 17 5.18 11.87 -12.53
C ILE A 17 6.10 12.58 -13.52
N LYS A 18 7.03 13.34 -12.96
CA LYS A 18 8.16 13.96 -13.65
C LYS A 18 9.43 13.37 -13.03
N THR A 19 10.30 12.79 -13.85
CA THR A 19 11.54 12.16 -13.39
C THR A 19 12.74 12.91 -13.94
N ASP A 20 13.50 13.50 -13.04
CA ASP A 20 14.73 14.25 -13.27
C ASP A 20 15.91 13.49 -12.63
N ASP A 21 16.17 12.26 -13.12
CA ASP A 21 17.30 11.38 -12.76
C ASP A 21 17.56 11.17 -11.23
N VAL A 22 16.55 11.38 -10.39
CA VAL A 22 16.67 11.23 -8.93
C VAL A 22 16.39 9.78 -8.49
N GLN A 23 17.14 9.31 -7.49
CA GLN A 23 16.84 8.09 -6.76
C GLN A 23 15.41 8.12 -6.20
N LEU A 24 14.62 7.12 -6.56
CA LEU A 24 13.27 6.93 -6.09
C LEU A 24 13.25 6.69 -4.58
N SER A 25 12.57 7.56 -3.84
CA SER A 25 12.27 7.30 -2.43
C SER A 25 11.29 6.12 -2.30
N ASN A 26 11.33 5.39 -1.18
CA ASN A 26 10.46 4.25 -0.94
C ASN A 26 8.96 4.59 -1.14
N ASN A 27 8.55 5.79 -0.71
CA ASN A 27 7.17 6.25 -0.85
C ASN A 27 6.76 6.52 -2.30
N ALA A 28 7.70 6.97 -3.14
CA ALA A 28 7.46 7.12 -4.58
C ALA A 28 7.43 5.76 -5.31
N GLY A 29 8.12 4.74 -4.77
CA GLY A 29 8.01 3.34 -5.21
C GLY A 29 6.59 2.76 -5.08
N LEU A 30 5.84 3.15 -4.04
CA LEU A 30 4.45 2.73 -3.84
C LEU A 30 3.51 3.19 -4.97
N LEU A 31 3.80 4.33 -5.61
CA LEU A 31 3.01 4.80 -6.76
C LEU A 31 3.16 3.85 -7.96
N PHE A 32 4.38 3.37 -8.20
CA PHE A 32 4.63 2.40 -9.27
C PHE A 32 4.07 1.01 -8.92
N TYR A 33 4.12 0.62 -7.65
CA TYR A 33 3.44 -0.59 -7.20
C TYR A 33 1.93 -0.52 -7.42
N ALA A 34 1.28 0.60 -7.06
CA ALA A 34 -0.16 0.78 -7.28
C ALA A 34 -0.52 0.69 -8.78
N GLU A 35 0.32 1.25 -9.64
CA GLU A 35 0.16 1.15 -11.09
C GLU A 35 0.33 -0.28 -11.61
N PHE A 36 1.37 -0.98 -11.15
CA PHE A 36 1.59 -2.39 -11.47
C PHE A 36 0.43 -3.25 -11.00
N LYS A 37 0.01 -3.08 -9.74
CA LYS A 37 -1.07 -3.80 -9.10
C LYS A 37 -2.36 -3.67 -9.90
N HIS A 38 -2.69 -2.45 -10.32
CA HIS A 38 -3.83 -2.18 -11.18
C HIS A 38 -3.69 -2.84 -12.57
N ALA A 39 -2.55 -2.63 -13.24
CA ALA A 39 -2.33 -3.11 -14.60
C ALA A 39 -2.30 -4.65 -14.72
N ALA A 40 -1.80 -5.33 -13.70
CA ALA A 40 -1.70 -6.79 -13.66
C ALA A 40 -2.92 -7.45 -12.99
N GLY A 41 -3.95 -6.68 -12.60
CA GLY A 41 -5.15 -7.23 -11.95
C GLY A 41 -4.87 -7.89 -10.60
N LEU A 42 -3.83 -7.43 -9.88
CA LEU A 42 -3.46 -8.04 -8.60
C LEU A 42 -4.54 -7.85 -7.53
N ASP A 43 -5.39 -6.83 -7.62
CA ASP A 43 -6.52 -6.66 -6.71
C ASP A 43 -7.37 -7.94 -6.62
N GLN A 44 -7.71 -8.54 -7.77
CA GLN A 44 -8.52 -9.75 -7.83
C GLN A 44 -7.76 -10.96 -7.27
N ILE A 45 -6.46 -11.03 -7.50
CA ILE A 45 -5.60 -12.10 -6.96
C ILE A 45 -5.52 -12.02 -5.44
N ILE A 46 -5.36 -10.80 -4.90
CA ILE A 46 -5.29 -10.54 -3.47
C ILE A 46 -6.63 -10.87 -2.81
N ASP A 47 -7.75 -10.50 -3.42
CA ASP A 47 -9.09 -10.84 -2.93
C ASP A 47 -9.32 -12.36 -2.88
N GLN A 48 -8.92 -13.08 -3.95
CA GLN A 48 -9.02 -14.54 -3.97
C GLN A 48 -8.14 -15.20 -2.91
N ALA A 49 -6.90 -14.73 -2.75
CA ALA A 49 -6.01 -15.20 -1.70
C ALA A 49 -6.59 -14.93 -0.30
N ALA A 50 -7.13 -13.72 -0.08
CA ALA A 50 -7.77 -13.34 1.18
C ALA A 50 -8.98 -14.23 1.50
N ALA A 51 -9.79 -14.59 0.50
CA ALA A 51 -10.95 -15.45 0.67
C ALA A 51 -10.57 -16.87 1.13
N GLN A 52 -9.42 -17.39 0.71
CA GLN A 52 -8.93 -18.72 1.08
C GLN A 52 -8.39 -18.82 2.51
N LEU A 53 -8.06 -17.68 3.14
CA LEU A 53 -7.57 -17.68 4.52
C LEU A 53 -8.71 -17.96 5.50
N SER A 54 -8.47 -18.82 6.49
CA SER A 54 -9.43 -19.02 7.59
C SER A 54 -9.56 -17.75 8.43
N GLU A 55 -10.77 -17.26 8.67
CA GLU A 55 -10.99 -16.16 9.59
C GLU A 55 -10.99 -16.69 11.04
N LYS A 56 -9.98 -16.27 11.81
CA LYS A 56 -9.82 -16.65 13.22
C LYS A 56 -9.97 -15.45 14.16
N ARG A 57 -10.04 -14.22 13.61
CA ARG A 57 -10.14 -12.99 14.38
C ARG A 57 -11.58 -12.79 14.85
N ILE A 58 -11.74 -12.32 16.08
CA ILE A 58 -13.04 -11.99 16.67
C ILE A 58 -13.27 -10.49 16.47
N GLY A 59 -14.38 -10.11 15.86
CA GLY A 59 -14.75 -8.70 15.61
C GLY A 59 -13.74 -7.91 14.76
N PRO A 60 -13.31 -8.39 13.58
CA PRO A 60 -12.30 -7.69 12.79
C PRO A 60 -12.81 -6.34 12.28
N HIS A 61 -12.09 -5.26 12.57
CA HIS A 61 -12.35 -3.92 12.03
C HIS A 61 -11.99 -3.79 10.55
N TYR A 62 -10.99 -4.55 10.09
CA TYR A 62 -10.51 -4.53 8.72
C TYR A 62 -10.58 -5.89 8.05
N SER A 63 -10.89 -5.89 6.76
CA SER A 63 -10.97 -7.10 5.95
C SER A 63 -9.60 -7.76 5.79
N LYS A 64 -9.56 -9.08 5.54
CA LYS A 64 -8.31 -9.80 5.23
C LYS A 64 -7.64 -9.25 3.97
N THR A 65 -8.43 -8.83 2.97
CA THR A 65 -7.93 -8.13 1.77
C THR A 65 -7.16 -6.88 2.16
N SER A 66 -7.74 -6.04 3.02
CA SER A 66 -7.12 -4.78 3.46
C SER A 66 -5.80 -5.04 4.19
N LEU A 67 -5.77 -6.05 5.06
CA LEU A 67 -4.55 -6.46 5.75
C LEU A 67 -3.48 -7.00 4.79
N LEU A 68 -3.84 -7.87 3.85
CA LEU A 68 -2.92 -8.40 2.85
C LEU A 68 -2.34 -7.29 1.96
N ASN A 69 -3.18 -6.34 1.54
CA ASN A 69 -2.73 -5.18 0.78
C ASN A 69 -1.71 -4.35 1.58
N GLN A 70 -2.00 -4.02 2.84
CA GLN A 70 -1.07 -3.29 3.68
C GLN A 70 0.25 -4.05 3.86
N MET A 71 0.19 -5.36 4.12
CA MET A 71 1.41 -6.16 4.27
C MET A 71 2.27 -6.13 3.00
N LEU A 72 1.66 -6.21 1.81
CA LEU A 72 2.39 -6.14 0.55
C LEU A 72 3.01 -4.75 0.34
N GLU A 73 2.25 -3.69 0.59
CA GLU A 73 2.72 -2.30 0.47
C GLU A 73 3.87 -2.01 1.44
N LEU A 74 3.77 -2.43 2.70
CA LEU A 74 4.83 -2.25 3.69
C LEU A 74 6.10 -3.03 3.31
N ASN A 75 5.97 -4.27 2.84
CA ASN A 75 7.13 -5.05 2.40
C ASN A 75 7.83 -4.40 1.21
N ILE A 76 7.07 -3.90 0.22
CA ILE A 76 7.63 -3.24 -0.96
C ILE A 76 8.28 -1.90 -0.61
N ALA A 77 7.70 -1.16 0.33
CA ALA A 77 8.27 0.11 0.82
C ALA A 77 9.46 -0.08 1.78
N GLY A 78 9.83 -1.32 2.11
CA GLY A 78 10.94 -1.63 3.02
C GLY A 78 10.60 -1.51 4.52
N TYR A 79 9.31 -1.38 4.85
CA TYR A 79 8.80 -1.26 6.21
C TYR A 79 8.17 -2.56 6.75
N GLY A 80 8.47 -3.73 6.15
CA GLY A 80 7.85 -5.00 6.52
C GLY A 80 8.02 -5.45 7.98
N ASN A 81 9.00 -4.88 8.70
CA ASN A 81 9.26 -5.15 10.12
C ASN A 81 8.84 -3.97 11.04
N ASP A 82 8.28 -2.90 10.48
CA ASP A 82 7.91 -1.71 11.25
C ASP A 82 6.50 -1.88 11.84
N VAL A 83 6.47 -2.20 13.14
CA VAL A 83 5.22 -2.38 13.90
C VAL A 83 4.40 -1.10 13.93
N ALA A 84 5.00 0.09 13.82
CA ALA A 84 4.27 1.35 13.76
C ALA A 84 3.59 1.57 12.40
N ALA A 85 4.10 0.95 11.34
CA ALA A 85 3.54 1.05 10.01
C ALA A 85 2.36 0.06 9.76
N ASP A 86 2.18 -0.93 10.65
CA ASP A 86 1.07 -1.90 10.63
C ASP A 86 -0.22 -1.35 11.28
N ALA A 87 -0.65 -0.18 10.79
CA ALA A 87 -1.77 0.57 11.35
C ALA A 87 -3.14 -0.14 11.28
N LEU A 88 -3.38 -1.06 10.33
CA LEU A 88 -4.68 -1.72 10.20
C LEU A 88 -4.79 -3.00 11.04
N GLN A 89 -3.68 -3.53 11.57
CA GLN A 89 -3.75 -4.61 12.55
C GLN A 89 -4.12 -4.12 13.95
N ARG A 90 -3.89 -2.84 14.25
CA ARG A 90 -4.14 -2.30 15.59
C ARG A 90 -5.62 -1.93 15.77
N PRO A 91 -6.25 -2.26 16.91
CA PRO A 91 -7.53 -1.68 17.26
C PRO A 91 -7.37 -0.17 17.42
N SER A 92 -8.34 0.61 16.95
CA SER A 92 -8.34 2.09 16.99
C SER A 92 -8.44 2.69 18.41
N HIS A 93 -8.13 1.90 19.44
CA HIS A 93 -8.31 2.24 20.85
C HIS A 93 -7.03 2.06 21.68
N GLU A 94 -5.86 2.05 21.04
CA GLU A 94 -4.62 2.43 21.72
C GLU A 94 -4.50 3.96 21.61
N THR A 95 -5.18 4.64 22.53
CA THR A 95 -4.88 6.04 22.84
C THR A 95 -3.39 6.10 23.20
N GLY A 96 -2.62 6.90 22.46
CA GLY A 96 -1.24 7.17 22.79
C GLY A 96 -1.15 7.87 24.16
N PRO A 97 0.06 8.04 24.73
CA PRO A 97 0.24 8.68 26.03
C PRO A 97 -0.03 10.21 26.01
N TRP A 98 -0.79 10.71 25.03
CA TRP A 98 -1.03 12.12 24.75
C TRP A 98 -2.52 12.46 24.64
N ASP A 99 -3.39 11.68 25.27
CA ASP A 99 -4.76 12.11 25.53
C ASP A 99 -4.83 12.57 26.99
N ASP A 100 -4.80 13.90 27.18
CA ASP A 100 -5.07 14.62 28.44
C ASP A 100 -6.54 14.48 28.88
#